data_AF-A0A352NRY4-F1
#
_entry.id   AF-A0A352NRY4-F1
#
_cell.length_a   1.000
_cell.length_b   1.000
_cell.length_c   1.000
_cell.angle_alpha   90.00
_cell.angle_beta   90.00
_cell.angle_gamma   90.00
#
_symmetry.space_group_name_H-M   'P 1'
#
loop_
_entity.id
_entity.type
_entity.pdbx_description
1 polymer ?
#
loop_
_entity_poly.entity_id
_entity_poly.type
_entity_poly.pdbx_seq_one_letter_code
_entity_poly.pdbx_strand_id
1 'polypeptide(L)' 'MESEDRPIGFFDSGIGGISVLREAVKILSNENFVYFGDSKRAPYGTRTVENVRE' A
#
# COMPACT_ATOMS: atom_id res chain seq x y z
N MET A 1 10.40 23.38 -13.72
CA MET A 1 10.51 22.34 -12.66
C MET A 1 9.29 21.48 -12.86
N GLU A 2 9.45 20.29 -13.45
CA GLU A 2 8.31 19.37 -13.50
C GLU A 2 7.94 19.05 -12.06
N SER A 3 6.73 19.44 -11.64
CA SER A 3 6.12 18.84 -10.48
C SER A 3 5.75 17.43 -10.91
N GLU A 4 6.70 16.50 -10.85
CA GLU A 4 6.37 15.10 -11.02
C GLU A 4 5.30 14.78 -9.99
N ASP A 5 4.09 14.47 -10.46
CA ASP A 5 3.01 13.91 -9.67
C ASP A 5 3.55 12.62 -9.03
N ARG A 6 4.02 12.72 -7.79
CA ARG A 6 4.60 11.63 -7.01
C ARG A 6 3.61 11.22 -5.94
N PRO A 7 2.65 10.34 -6.26
CA PRO A 7 1.67 9.90 -5.29
C PRO A 7 2.32 9.09 -4.16
N ILE A 8 1.68 9.08 -2.99
CA ILE A 8 2.07 8.22 -1.87
C ILE A 8 1.67 6.78 -2.20
N GLY A 9 2.68 5.91 -2.30
CA GLY A 9 2.49 4.48 -2.52
C GLY A 9 2.15 3.73 -1.25
N PHE A 10 1.08 2.96 -1.28
CA PHE A 10 0.70 1.98 -0.26
C PHE A 10 0.84 0.58 -0.83
N PHE A 11 1.47 -0.30 -0.08
CA PHE A 11 1.61 -1.71 -0.41
C PHE A 11 1.07 -2.57 0.73
N ASP A 12 0.26 -3.57 0.39
CA ASP A 12 -0.22 -4.56 1.34
C ASP A 12 -0.41 -5.92 0.67
N SER A 13 -0.48 -6.96 1.47
CA SER A 13 -0.74 -8.33 1.02
C SER A 13 -2.18 -8.56 0.53
N GLY A 14 -3.14 -7.66 0.77
CA GLY A 14 -4.53 -7.90 0.41
C GLY A 14 -5.42 -6.68 0.54
N ILE A 15 -6.69 -6.85 0.93
CA ILE A 15 -7.65 -5.75 1.12
C ILE A 15 -7.52 -5.05 2.48
N GLY A 16 -6.78 -5.64 3.43
CA GLY A 16 -6.71 -5.18 4.82
C GLY A 16 -6.11 -3.78 4.93
N GLY A 17 -5.11 -3.48 4.11
CA GLY A 17 -4.41 -2.20 4.07
C GLY A 17 -5.26 -1.02 3.62
N ILE A 18 -6.45 -1.24 3.05
CA ILE A 18 -7.41 -0.16 2.74
C ILE A 18 -7.84 0.57 4.02
N SER A 19 -7.90 -0.13 5.16
CA SER A 19 -8.20 0.51 6.45
C SER A 19 -7.18 1.59 6.83
N VAL A 20 -5.89 1.34 6.56
CA VAL A 20 -4.81 2.31 6.79
C VAL A 20 -4.85 3.43 5.76
N LEU A 21 -5.05 3.10 4.48
CA LEU A 21 -5.22 4.10 3.42
C LEU A 21 -6.36 5.07 3.73
N ARG A 22 -7.49 4.56 4.25
CA ARG A 22 -8.65 5.38 4.62
C ARG A 22 -8.29 6.43 5.69
N GLU A 23 -7.50 6.07 6.69
CA GLU A 23 -7.07 7.03 7.70
C GLU A 23 -6.03 8.01 7.14
N ALA A 24 -5.15 7.55 6.24
CA ALA A 24 -4.19 8.42 5.55
C ALA A 24 -4.89 9.50 4.71
N VAL A 25 -5.91 9.13 3.93
CA VAL A 25 -6.71 10.07 3.12
C VAL A 25 -7.41 11.14 3.97
N LYS A 26 -7.83 10.80 5.20
CA LYS A 26 -8.43 11.79 6.11
C LYS A 26 -7.42 12.83 6.60
N ILE A 27 -6.20 12.41 6.90
CA ILE A 27 -5.14 13.28 7.45
C ILE A 27 -4.48 14.10 6.33
N LEU A 28 -4.26 13.46 5.17
CA LEU A 28 -3.52 13.98 4.02
C LEU A 28 -4.46 14.13 2.82
N SER A 29 -5.55 14.88 3.00
CA SER A 29 -6.65 15.00 2.02
C SER A 29 -6.27 15.61 0.67
N ASN A 30 -5.12 16.28 0.56
CA ASN A 30 -4.64 16.90 -0.67
C ASN A 30 -3.59 16.05 -1.42
N GLU A 31 -3.23 14.88 -0.88
CA GLU A 31 -2.24 14.00 -1.50
C GLU A 31 -2.90 13.02 -2.47
N ASN A 32 -2.17 12.67 -3.51
CA ASN A 32 -2.52 11.57 -4.40
C ASN A 32 -1.99 10.25 -3.83
N PHE A 33 -2.77 9.18 -3.95
CA PHE A 33 -2.40 7.86 -3.42
C PHE A 33 -2.46 6.79 -4.50
N VAL A 34 -1.52 5.84 -4.44
CA VAL A 34 -1.54 4.60 -5.22
C VAL A 34 -1.51 3.43 -4.25
N TYR A 35 -2.50 2.54 -4.34
CA TYR A 35 -2.55 1.34 -3.52
C TYR A 35 -2.30 0.10 -4.38
N PHE A 36 -1.31 -0.70 -3.97
CA PHE A 36 -1.01 -1.98 -4.58
C PHE A 36 -1.25 -3.11 -3.56
N GLY A 37 -2.22 -3.96 -3.86
CA GLY A 37 -2.50 -5.16 -3.06
C GLY A 37 -1.96 -6.41 -3.75
N ASP A 38 -1.01 -7.12 -3.12
CA ASP A 38 -0.52 -8.41 -3.62
C ASP A 38 -1.45 -9.57 -3.22
N SER A 39 -2.68 -9.50 -3.73
CA SER A 39 -3.71 -10.52 -3.46
C SER A 39 -3.30 -11.91 -3.94
N LYS A 40 -2.38 -12.03 -4.91
CA LYS A 40 -1.92 -13.31 -5.46
C LYS A 40 -1.00 -14.05 -4.49
N ARG A 41 -0.22 -13.32 -3.68
CA ARG A 41 0.66 -13.90 -2.66
C ARG A 41 0.08 -13.82 -1.24
N ALA A 42 -1.13 -13.29 -1.07
CA ALA A 42 -1.85 -13.30 0.20
C ALA A 42 -2.09 -14.73 0.76
N PRO A 43 -2.18 -14.90 2.09
CA PRO A 43 -1.77 -13.97 3.15
C PRO A 43 -0.26 -14.08 3.44
N TYR A 44 0.37 -12.99 3.88
CA TYR A 44 1.80 -13.01 4.25
C TYR A 44 2.06 -13.61 5.63
N GLY A 45 1.08 -13.58 6.52
CA GLY A 45 1.24 -14.03 7.91
C GLY A 45 1.64 -15.50 8.06
N THR A 46 1.38 -16.34 7.05
CA THR A 46 1.75 -17.76 7.04
C THR A 46 3.02 -18.06 6.25
N ARG A 47 3.69 -17.03 5.68
CA ARG A 47 4.89 -17.18 4.86
C ARG A 47 6.15 -16.94 5.69
N THR A 48 7.28 -17.49 5.24
CA THR A 48 8.59 -17.18 5.84
C THR A 48 8.99 -15.74 5.52
N VAL A 49 9.89 -15.19 6.32
CA VAL A 49 10.42 -13.84 6.12
C VAL A 49 11.14 -13.73 4.78
N GLU A 50 11.84 -14.79 4.38
CA GLU A 50 12.52 -14.89 3.09
C GLU A 50 11.53 -14.77 1.93
N ASN A 51 10.41 -15.51 1.96
CA ASN A 51 9.42 -15.47 0.88
C ASN A 51 8.64 -14.16 0.78
N VAL A 52 8.57 -13.37 1.85
CA VAL A 52 7.94 -12.04 1.82
C VAL A 52 8.90 -10.97 1.28
N ARG A 53 10.22 -11.21 1.36
CA ARG A 53 11.26 -10.28 0.90
C ARG A 53 11.69 -10.48 -0.55
N GLU A 54 11.30 -11.61 -1.17
CA GLU A 54 11.49 -11.90 -2.61
C GLU A 54 10.44 -11.21 -3.51
#